data_AF-A0A978TRJ2-F1
#
_entry.id   AF-A0A978TRJ2-F1
#
_cell.length_a   1.000
_cell.length_b   1.000
_cell.length_c   1.000
_cell.angle_alpha   90.00
_cell.angle_beta   90.00
_cell.angle_gamma   90.00
#
_symmetry.space_group_name_H-M   'P 1'
#
loop_
_entity.id
_entity.type
_entity.pdbx_description
1 polymer ?
#
loop_
_entity_poly.entity_id
_entity_poly.type
_entity_poly.pdbx_seq_one_letter_code
_entity_poly.pdbx_strand_id
1 'polypeptide(L)'
;MDIQQAQLYQRIRAFSLDEPGAAYPFSQKLARENGWSADYTQRAIAEYQKFVFLAIAAGHPVSPSEVIDRVWHLHLTYTRSYWEEFCPKVLQTTLHHEPSRGGTLERQKFQDWHDRTLASYRVFFGQPPQDIWQSDPPRSRGGWLQQRWTIPFATLLAFWAATVGFPSPALAALRNPLNFKGPEFLAFYLWLSALSIFLAAGVRWYLRQRQAWQTAKWLPASLVWLMLPLGIAKMAIGIFRDKPIGWLLILCIIVAIIGFSFLNNDTNWSTSSRRSRYGSSVRSRCGTSRRSRSGSSCGSSSSSSCGSNCGSSSGSNCGSSSGSSCGSSSGSSCGGGCGGCSGG
;
A
#
# COMPACT_ATOMS: atom_id res chain seq x y z
N MET A 1 35.50 -2.45 12.96
CA MET A 1 34.56 -2.02 14.01
C MET A 1 35.37 -1.77 15.27
N ASP A 2 35.05 -0.71 16.01
CA ASP A 2 35.52 -0.56 17.40
C ASP A 2 34.70 -1.45 18.36
N ILE A 3 35.03 -1.40 19.66
CA ILE A 3 34.40 -2.22 20.69
C ILE A 3 32.92 -1.84 20.89
N GLN A 4 32.56 -0.56 20.83
CA GLN A 4 31.19 -0.08 21.02
C GLN A 4 30.30 -0.50 19.83
N GLN A 5 30.84 -0.37 18.61
CA GLN A 5 30.22 -0.86 17.38
C GLN A 5 30.00 -2.38 17.42
N ALA A 6 31.00 -3.15 17.85
CA ALA A 6 30.89 -4.60 17.99
C ALA A 6 29.80 -5.00 19.00
N GLN A 7 29.75 -4.35 20.17
CA GLN A 7 28.72 -4.55 21.19
C GLN A 7 27.32 -4.19 20.68
N LEU A 8 27.16 -3.06 19.98
CA LEU A 8 25.90 -2.67 19.36
C LEU A 8 25.42 -3.72 18.35
N TYR A 9 26.30 -4.16 17.45
CA TYR A 9 25.95 -5.17 16.45
C TYR A 9 25.59 -6.51 17.10
N GLN A 10 26.31 -6.92 18.17
CA GLN A 10 25.98 -8.12 18.93
C GLN A 10 24.57 -8.05 19.55
N ARG A 11 24.19 -6.91 20.15
CA ARG A 11 22.82 -6.72 20.68
C ARG A 11 21.77 -6.80 19.57
N ILE A 12 21.99 -6.13 18.44
CA ILE A 12 21.08 -6.16 17.28
C ILE A 12 20.92 -7.59 16.75
N ARG A 13 22.00 -8.39 16.70
CA ARG A 13 21.99 -9.79 16.26
C ARG A 13 21.33 -10.74 17.25
N ALA A 14 21.41 -10.47 18.54
CA ALA A 14 20.77 -11.25 19.60
C ALA A 14 19.26 -11.00 19.71
N PHE A 15 18.76 -9.88 19.18
CA PHE A 15 17.33 -9.57 19.17
C PHE A 15 16.57 -10.43 18.16
N SER A 16 15.62 -11.24 18.64
CA SER A 16 14.68 -11.98 17.80
C SER A 16 13.47 -11.11 17.45
N LEU A 17 13.14 -11.04 16.16
CA LEU A 17 11.87 -10.47 15.67
C LEU A 17 10.71 -11.46 15.81
N ASP A 18 11.00 -12.77 15.93
CA ASP A 18 10.01 -13.81 16.13
C ASP A 18 9.84 -14.06 17.63
N GLU A 19 8.66 -13.73 18.17
CA GLU A 19 8.27 -14.01 19.56
C GLU A 19 8.13 -15.53 19.80
N PRO A 20 8.75 -16.10 20.86
CA PRO A 20 8.61 -17.51 21.20
C PRO A 20 7.16 -17.92 21.42
N GLY A 21 6.71 -18.97 20.74
CA GLY A 21 5.33 -19.48 20.86
C GLY A 21 4.27 -18.69 20.09
N ALA A 22 4.64 -17.65 19.33
CA ALA A 22 3.70 -16.94 18.47
C ALA A 22 3.12 -17.88 17.40
N ALA A 23 1.79 -18.03 17.37
CA ALA A 23 1.09 -18.84 16.37
C ALA A 23 1.27 -18.33 14.93
N TYR A 24 1.69 -17.07 14.76
CA TYR A 24 2.03 -16.49 13.46
C TYR A 24 3.20 -15.49 13.61
N PRO A 25 4.45 -15.97 13.53
CA PRO A 25 5.64 -15.17 13.81
C PRO A 25 5.93 -14.13 12.72
N PHE A 26 6.75 -13.12 13.05
CA PHE A 26 7.10 -11.99 12.19
C PHE A 26 7.65 -12.45 10.84
N SER A 27 8.56 -13.42 10.82
CA SER A 27 9.17 -13.98 9.60
C SER A 27 8.12 -14.63 8.68
N GLN A 28 7.14 -15.36 9.22
CA GLN A 28 6.04 -15.92 8.42
C GLN A 28 5.12 -14.81 7.86
N LYS A 29 4.84 -13.76 8.64
CA LYS A 29 4.09 -12.59 8.16
C LYS A 29 4.82 -11.91 7.01
N LEU A 30 6.12 -11.64 7.18
CA LEU A 30 6.99 -11.02 6.18
C LEU A 30 7.05 -11.84 4.88
N ALA A 31 7.27 -13.16 5.00
CA ALA A 31 7.33 -14.08 3.87
C ALA A 31 6.01 -14.09 3.09
N ARG A 32 4.86 -14.20 3.77
CA ARG A 32 3.54 -14.26 3.14
C ARG A 32 3.14 -12.94 2.48
N GLU A 33 3.38 -11.80 3.12
CA GLU A 33 2.98 -10.48 2.59
C GLU A 33 3.79 -10.10 1.35
N ASN A 34 5.02 -10.61 1.21
CA ASN A 34 5.89 -10.32 0.07
C ASN A 34 5.96 -11.47 -0.96
N GLY A 35 5.51 -12.68 -0.62
CA GLY A 35 5.66 -13.88 -1.45
C GLY A 35 7.11 -14.39 -1.52
N TRP A 36 7.86 -14.27 -0.43
CA TRP A 36 9.26 -14.70 -0.32
C TRP A 36 9.38 -16.14 0.21
N SER A 37 10.50 -16.80 -0.11
CA SER A 37 10.86 -18.07 0.53
C SER A 37 11.31 -17.85 1.99
N ALA A 38 11.30 -18.90 2.81
CA ALA A 38 11.81 -18.82 4.17
C ALA A 38 13.30 -18.38 4.21
N ASP A 39 14.14 -18.96 3.34
CA ASP A 39 15.54 -18.55 3.18
C ASP A 39 15.69 -17.06 2.86
N TYR A 40 15.03 -16.58 1.79
CA TYR A 40 15.15 -15.19 1.35
C TYR A 40 14.67 -14.23 2.46
N THR A 41 13.63 -14.62 3.19
CA THR A 41 13.10 -13.86 4.32
C THR A 41 14.11 -13.74 5.46
N GLN A 42 14.78 -14.84 5.82
CA GLN A 42 15.83 -14.82 6.86
C GLN A 42 17.06 -14.02 6.43
N ARG A 43 17.46 -14.11 5.14
CA ARG A 43 18.52 -13.25 4.59
C ARG A 43 18.13 -11.77 4.61
N ALA A 44 16.89 -11.42 4.23
CA ALA A 44 16.38 -10.05 4.30
C ALA A 44 16.34 -9.51 5.75
N ILE A 45 15.99 -10.33 6.74
CA ILE A 45 16.05 -9.98 8.17
C ILE A 45 17.50 -9.72 8.62
N ALA A 46 18.45 -10.57 8.21
CA ALA A 46 19.86 -10.39 8.54
C ALA A 46 20.46 -9.11 7.91
N GLU A 47 20.05 -8.75 6.69
CA GLU A 47 20.45 -7.49 6.06
C GLU A 47 19.77 -6.27 6.68
N TYR A 48 18.53 -6.40 7.17
CA TYR A 48 17.86 -5.37 7.98
C TYR A 48 18.61 -5.10 9.29
N GLN A 49 19.07 -6.14 10.00
CA GLN A 49 19.93 -5.98 11.19
C GLN A 49 21.22 -5.21 10.87
N LYS A 50 21.88 -5.49 9.74
CA LYS A 50 23.06 -4.73 9.28
C LYS A 50 22.72 -3.28 8.95
N PHE A 51 21.59 -3.01 8.28
CA PHE A 51 21.13 -1.66 7.98
C PHE A 51 20.87 -0.84 9.27
N VAL A 52 20.22 -1.42 10.28
CA VAL A 52 19.99 -0.75 11.57
C VAL A 52 21.30 -0.41 12.26
N PHE A 53 22.30 -1.30 12.20
CA PHE A 53 23.65 -0.97 12.67
C PHE A 53 24.25 0.23 11.92
N LEU A 54 24.17 0.25 10.58
CA LEU A 54 24.67 1.38 9.77
C LEU A 54 23.95 2.69 10.10
N ALA A 55 22.64 2.66 10.38
CA ALA A 55 21.85 3.84 10.74
C ALA A 55 22.33 4.53 12.03
N ILE A 56 23.05 3.82 12.89
CA ILE A 56 23.63 4.36 14.13
C ILE A 56 25.13 4.61 13.96
N ALA A 57 25.87 3.67 13.36
CA ALA A 57 27.33 3.68 13.33
C ALA A 57 27.96 4.48 12.18
N ALA A 58 27.23 4.77 11.09
CA ALA A 58 27.81 5.40 9.90
C ALA A 58 28.04 6.93 10.02
N GLY A 59 27.46 7.60 11.03
CA GLY A 59 27.63 9.04 11.25
C GLY A 59 27.02 9.94 10.16
N HIS A 60 26.19 9.39 9.25
CA HIS A 60 25.48 10.12 8.21
C HIS A 60 24.08 9.53 7.97
N PRO A 61 23.14 10.28 7.35
CA PRO A 61 21.86 9.72 6.93
C PRO A 61 22.05 8.51 6.00
N VAL A 62 21.36 7.42 6.29
CA VAL A 62 21.38 6.18 5.48
C VAL A 62 20.06 5.99 4.76
N SER A 63 20.07 5.23 3.68
CA SER A 63 18.85 4.84 2.95
C SER A 63 18.87 3.32 2.71
N PRO A 64 17.82 2.58 3.10
CA PRO A 64 17.72 1.14 2.88
C PRO A 64 17.38 0.83 1.41
N SER A 65 17.66 -0.40 0.98
CA SER A 65 17.05 -0.94 -0.24
C SER A 65 15.56 -1.24 -0.03
N GLU A 66 14.77 -1.40 -1.12
CA GLU A 66 13.33 -1.69 -1.02
C GLU A 66 13.05 -2.98 -0.22
N VAL A 67 13.92 -3.99 -0.33
CA VAL A 67 13.81 -5.25 0.43
C VAL A 67 13.91 -4.99 1.93
N ILE A 68 14.91 -4.20 2.35
CA ILE A 68 15.16 -3.88 3.76
C ILE A 68 14.10 -2.93 4.31
N ASP A 69 13.67 -1.95 3.53
CA ASP A 69 12.59 -1.03 3.87
C ASP A 69 11.26 -1.77 4.13
N ARG A 70 10.97 -2.85 3.38
CA ARG A 70 9.81 -3.72 3.66
C ARG A 70 9.91 -4.45 5.01
N VAL A 71 11.10 -4.90 5.41
CA VAL A 71 11.32 -5.51 6.74
C VAL A 71 11.15 -4.46 7.84
N TRP A 72 11.74 -3.28 7.66
CA TRP A 72 11.67 -2.19 8.64
C TRP A 72 10.24 -1.66 8.79
N HIS A 73 9.52 -1.43 7.69
CA HIS A 73 8.10 -1.07 7.69
C HIS A 73 7.24 -2.08 8.44
N LEU A 74 7.50 -3.39 8.28
CA LEU A 74 6.80 -4.39 9.05
C LEU A 74 7.13 -4.27 10.54
N HIS A 75 8.41 -4.13 10.92
CA HIS A 75 8.82 -4.02 12.33
C HIS A 75 8.22 -2.78 13.01
N LEU A 76 8.11 -1.64 12.32
CA LEU A 76 7.42 -0.44 12.80
C LEU A 76 5.93 -0.67 13.15
N THR A 77 5.28 -1.71 12.61
CA THR A 77 3.90 -2.08 13.00
C THR A 77 3.82 -2.88 14.30
N TYR A 78 4.91 -3.55 14.72
CA TYR A 78 5.01 -4.24 16.00
C TYR A 78 5.45 -3.24 17.08
N THR A 79 4.54 -2.32 17.42
CA THR A 79 4.93 -1.08 18.14
C THR A 79 5.60 -1.33 19.49
N ARG A 80 5.25 -2.39 20.22
CA ARG A 80 5.92 -2.76 21.48
C ARG A 80 7.35 -3.24 21.23
N SER A 81 7.51 -4.29 20.41
CA SER A 81 8.81 -4.79 19.92
C SER A 81 9.72 -3.64 19.45
N TYR A 82 9.19 -2.71 18.65
CA TYR A 82 10.00 -1.61 18.10
C TYR A 82 10.31 -0.50 19.12
N TRP A 83 9.30 0.08 19.76
CA TRP A 83 9.45 1.30 20.58
C TRP A 83 9.72 1.05 22.05
N GLU A 84 9.23 -0.05 22.62
CA GLU A 84 9.40 -0.39 24.03
C GLU A 84 10.60 -1.31 24.26
N GLU A 85 11.04 -2.05 23.24
CA GLU A 85 12.13 -3.03 23.36
C GLU A 85 13.33 -2.71 22.48
N PHE A 86 13.18 -2.72 21.16
CA PHE A 86 14.30 -2.62 20.22
C PHE A 86 15.02 -1.27 20.34
N CYS A 87 14.32 -0.14 20.18
CA CYS A 87 14.92 1.20 20.31
C CYS A 87 15.60 1.42 21.69
N PRO A 88 14.89 1.35 22.84
CA PRO A 88 15.49 1.68 24.13
C PRO A 88 16.45 0.61 24.68
N LYS A 89 16.17 -0.68 24.52
CA LYS A 89 16.96 -1.76 25.15
C LYS A 89 18.10 -2.28 24.25
N VAL A 90 17.89 -2.34 22.93
CA VAL A 90 18.85 -2.92 21.97
C VAL A 90 19.72 -1.83 21.34
N LEU A 91 19.08 -0.81 20.77
CA LEU A 91 19.78 0.31 20.10
C LEU A 91 20.29 1.36 21.09
N GLN A 92 19.63 1.50 22.24
CA GLN A 92 19.86 2.57 23.23
C GLN A 92 19.68 4.00 22.66
N THR A 93 18.91 4.10 21.57
CA THR A 93 18.58 5.37 20.89
C THR A 93 17.28 5.18 20.08
N THR A 94 16.62 6.26 19.69
CA THR A 94 15.45 6.19 18.81
C THR A 94 15.85 6.18 17.34
N LEU A 95 15.25 5.27 16.57
CA LEU A 95 15.39 5.22 15.12
C LEU A 95 14.03 5.52 14.48
N HIS A 96 13.89 6.70 13.88
CA HIS A 96 12.66 7.14 13.24
C HIS A 96 12.68 6.84 11.73
N HIS A 97 11.52 6.50 11.17
CA HIS A 97 11.32 6.39 9.73
C HIS A 97 10.58 7.63 9.24
N GLU A 98 11.13 8.30 8.22
CA GLU A 98 10.57 9.53 7.67
C GLU A 98 9.97 9.28 6.27
N PRO A 99 8.73 9.73 6.00
CA PRO A 99 8.12 9.56 4.70
C PRO A 99 8.77 10.47 3.65
N SER A 100 8.99 9.91 2.45
CA SER A 100 9.35 10.66 1.25
C SER A 100 8.29 11.72 0.91
N ARG A 101 8.73 12.97 0.74
CA ARG A 101 7.92 14.10 0.23
C ARG A 101 7.60 13.98 -1.27
N GLY A 102 8.32 13.10 -1.97
CA GLY A 102 8.19 12.81 -3.40
C GLY A 102 8.97 13.78 -4.29
N GLY A 103 9.00 13.47 -5.60
CA GLY A 103 9.67 14.28 -6.63
C GLY A 103 11.04 13.76 -7.06
N THR A 104 11.62 14.43 -8.06
CA THR A 104 12.92 14.06 -8.66
C THR A 104 14.10 14.39 -7.74
N LEU A 105 14.11 15.58 -7.14
CA LEU A 105 15.16 16.02 -6.22
C LEU A 105 15.27 15.09 -5.00
N GLU A 106 14.14 14.67 -4.43
CA GLU A 106 14.18 13.79 -3.28
C GLU A 106 14.62 12.36 -3.64
N ARG A 107 14.28 11.88 -4.84
CA ARG A 107 14.83 10.62 -5.37
C ARG A 107 16.35 10.69 -5.53
N GLN A 108 16.89 11.81 -6.01
CA GLN A 108 18.34 12.02 -6.11
C GLN A 108 19.01 12.03 -4.72
N LYS A 109 18.40 12.72 -3.74
CA LYS A 109 18.83 12.69 -2.32
C LYS A 109 18.90 11.27 -1.77
N PHE A 110 17.83 10.47 -1.95
CA PHE A 110 17.82 9.10 -1.44
C PHE A 110 18.78 8.17 -2.22
N GLN A 111 19.02 8.41 -3.51
CA GLN A 111 20.04 7.68 -4.25
C GLN A 111 21.46 7.95 -3.71
N ASP A 112 21.83 9.22 -3.48
CA ASP A 112 23.10 9.57 -2.83
C ASP A 112 23.25 8.90 -1.46
N TRP A 113 22.20 8.97 -0.62
CA TRP A 113 22.20 8.33 0.70
C TRP A 113 22.33 6.81 0.59
N HIS A 114 21.69 6.17 -0.39
CA HIS A 114 21.79 4.74 -0.63
C HIS A 114 23.21 4.35 -1.08
N ASP A 115 23.81 5.10 -2.00
CA ASP A 115 25.16 4.82 -2.50
C ASP A 115 26.22 5.03 -1.40
N ARG A 116 26.04 6.04 -0.53
CA ARG A 116 26.81 6.21 0.70
C ARG A 116 26.57 5.09 1.71
N THR A 117 25.33 4.59 1.83
CA THR A 117 25.01 3.44 2.69
C THR A 117 25.72 2.18 2.21
N LEU A 118 25.79 1.95 0.89
CA LEU A 118 26.58 0.85 0.30
C LEU A 118 28.09 1.05 0.51
N ALA A 119 28.61 2.29 0.51
CA ALA A 119 30.01 2.56 0.84
C ALA A 119 30.32 2.17 2.29
N SER A 120 29.51 2.65 3.25
CA SER A 120 29.64 2.31 4.67
C SER A 120 29.42 0.81 4.92
N TYR A 121 28.46 0.17 4.24
CA TYR A 121 28.28 -1.29 4.28
C TYR A 121 29.57 -2.03 3.93
N ARG A 122 30.27 -1.62 2.86
CA ARG A 122 31.52 -2.28 2.44
C ARG A 122 32.63 -2.17 3.47
N VAL A 123 32.73 -1.06 4.19
CA VAL A 123 33.69 -0.85 5.28
C VAL A 123 33.39 -1.78 6.47
N PHE A 124 32.12 -2.01 6.80
CA PHE A 124 31.73 -2.79 7.99
C PHE A 124 31.52 -4.29 7.75
N PHE A 125 31.02 -4.68 6.58
CA PHE A 125 30.52 -6.04 6.30
C PHE A 125 31.03 -6.64 4.99
N GLY A 126 31.87 -5.95 4.22
CA GLY A 126 32.31 -6.40 2.90
C GLY A 126 31.21 -6.27 1.84
N GLN A 127 31.20 -7.14 0.83
CA GLN A 127 30.33 -6.93 -0.33
C GLN A 127 28.84 -7.20 -0.01
N PRO A 128 27.92 -6.24 -0.26
CA PRO A 128 26.49 -6.43 -0.02
C PRO A 128 25.85 -7.41 -1.03
N PRO A 129 24.91 -8.28 -0.60
CA PRO A 129 24.20 -9.20 -1.51
C PRO A 129 23.31 -8.43 -2.49
N GLN A 130 23.57 -8.60 -3.79
CA GLN A 130 22.90 -7.84 -4.86
C GLN A 130 21.39 -8.08 -4.95
N ASP A 131 20.92 -9.28 -4.60
CA ASP A 131 19.51 -9.67 -4.61
C ASP A 131 18.69 -9.04 -3.47
N ILE A 132 19.36 -8.36 -2.53
CA ILE A 132 18.74 -7.62 -1.42
C ILE A 132 19.03 -6.12 -1.52
N TRP A 133 20.24 -5.72 -1.92
CA TRP A 133 20.68 -4.31 -1.90
C TRP A 133 20.62 -3.57 -3.24
N GLN A 134 20.59 -4.26 -4.38
CA GLN A 134 20.73 -3.64 -5.71
C GLN A 134 19.62 -4.03 -6.69
N SER A 135 18.80 -5.02 -6.33
CA SER A 135 17.72 -5.54 -7.17
C SER A 135 16.36 -5.11 -6.66
N ASP A 136 15.38 -4.94 -7.57
CA ASP A 136 13.96 -5.00 -7.21
C ASP A 136 13.72 -6.30 -6.38
N PRO A 137 12.95 -6.25 -5.27
CA PRO A 137 12.56 -7.45 -4.55
C PRO A 137 11.95 -8.48 -5.51
N PRO A 138 12.23 -9.79 -5.33
CA PRO A 138 11.79 -10.81 -6.26
C PRO A 138 10.28 -10.73 -6.45
N ARG A 139 9.86 -10.36 -7.67
CA ARG A 139 8.43 -10.20 -8.00
C ARG A 139 7.71 -11.49 -7.65
N SER A 140 6.66 -11.37 -6.82
CA SER A 140 5.93 -12.52 -6.29
C SER A 140 5.31 -13.35 -7.41
N ARG A 141 6.03 -14.39 -7.87
CA ARG A 141 5.57 -15.31 -8.92
C ARG A 141 4.31 -16.10 -8.49
N GLY A 142 3.98 -16.10 -7.19
CA GLY A 142 2.78 -16.73 -6.62
C GLY A 142 1.71 -15.79 -6.05
N GLY A 143 2.01 -14.52 -5.75
CA GLY A 143 1.06 -13.63 -5.03
C GLY A 143 -0.22 -13.32 -5.81
N TRP A 144 -0.09 -13.13 -7.12
CA TRP A 144 -1.20 -12.93 -8.05
C TRP A 144 -1.83 -14.25 -8.54
N LEU A 145 -1.23 -15.40 -8.20
CA LEU A 145 -1.69 -16.74 -8.59
C LEU A 145 -2.38 -17.51 -7.46
N GLN A 146 -2.13 -17.21 -6.19
CA GLN A 146 -2.99 -17.70 -5.10
C GLN A 146 -4.33 -16.95 -5.00
N GLN A 147 -4.46 -15.79 -5.67
CA GLN A 147 -5.73 -15.09 -5.87
C GLN A 147 -6.41 -15.45 -7.21
N ARG A 148 -5.96 -16.52 -7.88
CA ARG A 148 -6.41 -16.94 -9.21
C ARG A 148 -7.49 -18.02 -9.13
N TRP A 149 -8.74 -17.60 -9.22
CA TRP A 149 -9.84 -18.39 -9.81
C TRP A 149 -10.12 -19.79 -9.22
N THR A 150 -10.36 -19.85 -7.91
CA THR A 150 -11.35 -20.83 -7.38
C THR A 150 -12.58 -20.07 -6.89
N ILE A 151 -13.47 -19.72 -7.82
CA ILE A 151 -14.89 -19.94 -7.51
C ILE A 151 -14.94 -21.46 -7.29
N PRO A 152 -15.19 -21.97 -6.06
CA PRO A 152 -15.13 -23.40 -5.82
C PRO A 152 -16.07 -24.08 -6.80
N PHE A 153 -15.64 -25.16 -7.45
CA PHE A 153 -16.42 -25.79 -8.53
C PHE A 153 -17.85 -26.10 -8.07
N ALA A 154 -18.02 -26.42 -6.79
CA ALA A 154 -19.29 -26.54 -6.08
C ALA A 154 -20.27 -25.35 -6.19
N THR A 155 -19.82 -24.08 -6.20
CA THR A 155 -20.75 -22.94 -6.35
C THR A 155 -21.15 -22.67 -7.79
N LEU A 156 -20.29 -23.01 -8.77
CA LEU A 156 -20.70 -23.06 -10.18
C LEU A 156 -21.68 -24.23 -10.43
N LEU A 157 -21.42 -25.38 -9.81
CA LEU A 157 -22.29 -26.57 -9.89
C LEU A 157 -23.65 -26.32 -9.22
N ALA A 158 -23.68 -25.65 -8.07
CA ALA A 158 -24.90 -25.25 -7.38
C ALA A 158 -25.70 -24.21 -8.17
N PHE A 159 -25.03 -23.27 -8.85
CA PHE A 159 -25.68 -22.34 -9.78
C PHE A 159 -26.28 -23.10 -10.97
N TRP A 160 -25.55 -24.05 -11.56
CA TRP A 160 -26.05 -24.89 -12.66
C TRP A 160 -27.28 -25.72 -12.24
N ALA A 161 -27.22 -26.36 -11.07
CA ALA A 161 -28.34 -27.11 -10.49
C ALA A 161 -29.57 -26.21 -10.24
N ALA A 162 -29.36 -24.97 -9.75
CA ALA A 162 -30.43 -23.99 -9.55
C ALA A 162 -31.03 -23.46 -10.87
N THR A 163 -30.28 -23.50 -11.98
CA THR A 163 -30.80 -23.11 -13.31
C THR A 163 -31.53 -24.24 -14.05
N VAL A 164 -31.19 -25.51 -13.79
CA VAL A 164 -31.88 -26.67 -14.42
C VAL A 164 -33.25 -26.93 -13.78
N GLY A 165 -33.42 -26.62 -12.50
CA GLY A 165 -34.69 -26.74 -11.79
C GLY A 165 -35.71 -25.62 -12.04
N PHE A 166 -35.63 -24.91 -13.17
CA PHE A 166 -36.45 -23.73 -13.46
C PHE A 166 -37.87 -24.12 -13.93
N PRO A 167 -38.94 -23.93 -13.14
CA PRO A 167 -40.29 -24.19 -13.61
C PRO A 167 -40.68 -23.17 -14.68
N SER A 168 -41.48 -23.62 -15.65
CA SER A 168 -41.76 -22.88 -16.89
C SER A 168 -42.54 -21.54 -16.80
N PRO A 169 -43.24 -21.11 -15.71
CA PRO A 169 -44.06 -19.89 -15.78
C PRO A 169 -43.28 -18.58 -15.55
N ALA A 170 -41.96 -18.60 -15.34
CA ALA A 170 -41.19 -17.41 -14.97
C ALA A 170 -41.19 -16.28 -16.03
N LEU A 171 -41.41 -16.59 -17.31
CA LEU A 171 -41.61 -15.57 -18.36
C LEU A 171 -42.89 -14.73 -18.13
N ALA A 172 -43.92 -15.29 -17.48
CA ALA A 172 -45.12 -14.55 -17.07
C ALA A 172 -44.88 -13.69 -15.81
N ALA A 173 -43.81 -13.93 -15.03
CA ALA A 173 -43.48 -13.17 -13.82
C ALA A 173 -43.20 -11.69 -14.09
N LEU A 174 -42.73 -11.37 -15.31
CA LEU A 174 -42.39 -10.02 -15.75
C LEU A 174 -43.58 -9.04 -15.75
N ARG A 175 -44.83 -9.53 -15.71
CA ARG A 175 -46.01 -8.64 -15.61
C ARG A 175 -46.37 -8.24 -14.18
N ASN A 176 -46.46 -9.19 -13.24
CA ASN A 176 -46.71 -8.89 -11.82
C ASN A 176 -46.40 -10.11 -10.92
N PRO A 177 -45.29 -10.14 -10.16
CA PRO A 177 -44.91 -11.28 -9.32
C PRO A 177 -45.80 -11.49 -8.08
N LEU A 178 -46.60 -10.48 -7.68
CA LEU A 178 -47.49 -10.62 -6.51
C LEU A 178 -48.75 -11.45 -6.81
N ASN A 179 -49.07 -11.70 -8.07
CA ASN A 179 -50.28 -12.43 -8.49
C ASN A 179 -50.17 -13.96 -8.40
N PHE A 180 -48.98 -14.53 -8.16
CA PHE A 180 -48.80 -15.97 -8.03
C PHE A 180 -49.61 -16.60 -6.88
N LYS A 181 -50.03 -17.85 -7.05
CA LYS A 181 -50.62 -18.65 -5.95
C LYS A 181 -49.57 -18.93 -4.89
N GLY A 182 -49.99 -19.31 -3.68
CA GLY A 182 -49.09 -19.50 -2.53
C GLY A 182 -47.84 -20.35 -2.81
N PRO A 183 -47.98 -21.58 -3.32
CA PRO A 183 -46.83 -22.45 -3.63
C PRO A 183 -45.95 -21.92 -4.78
N GLU A 184 -46.57 -21.38 -5.83
CA GLU A 184 -45.88 -20.77 -6.98
C GLU A 184 -45.00 -19.59 -6.54
N PHE A 185 -45.56 -18.71 -5.68
CA PHE A 185 -44.84 -17.59 -5.09
C PHE A 185 -43.70 -18.05 -4.19
N LEU A 186 -43.93 -19.09 -3.38
CA LEU A 186 -42.90 -19.60 -2.45
C LEU A 186 -41.70 -20.18 -3.22
N ALA A 187 -41.95 -20.96 -4.27
CA ALA A 187 -40.90 -21.49 -5.14
C ALA A 187 -40.13 -20.36 -5.87
N PHE A 188 -40.86 -19.38 -6.42
CA PHE A 188 -40.28 -18.19 -7.05
C PHE A 188 -39.41 -17.38 -6.06
N TYR A 189 -39.92 -17.14 -4.85
CA TYR A 189 -39.24 -16.35 -3.83
C TYR A 189 -37.97 -17.05 -3.30
N LEU A 190 -38.02 -18.38 -3.15
CA LEU A 190 -36.86 -19.19 -2.77
C LEU A 190 -35.76 -19.13 -3.84
N TRP A 191 -36.12 -19.31 -5.12
CA TRP A 191 -35.18 -19.22 -6.24
C TRP A 191 -34.54 -17.83 -6.36
N LEU A 192 -35.36 -16.78 -6.29
CA LEU A 192 -34.90 -15.39 -6.36
C LEU A 192 -33.99 -15.03 -5.17
N SER A 193 -34.31 -15.52 -3.97
CA SER A 193 -33.46 -15.35 -2.79
C SER A 193 -32.10 -16.04 -2.94
N ALA A 194 -32.08 -17.28 -3.45
CA ALA A 194 -30.84 -18.02 -3.71
C ALA A 194 -29.97 -17.30 -4.76
N LEU A 195 -30.56 -16.81 -5.85
CA LEU A 195 -29.88 -16.01 -6.87
C LEU A 195 -29.31 -14.71 -6.28
N SER A 196 -30.07 -13.99 -5.47
CA SER A 196 -29.61 -12.75 -4.82
C SER A 196 -28.43 -13.00 -3.89
N ILE A 197 -28.48 -14.06 -3.07
CA ILE A 197 -27.37 -14.44 -2.17
C ILE A 197 -26.12 -14.82 -2.97
N PHE A 198 -26.26 -15.54 -4.09
CA PHE A 198 -25.16 -15.89 -4.99
C PHE A 198 -24.50 -14.63 -5.61
N LEU A 199 -25.31 -13.71 -6.14
CA LEU A 199 -24.84 -12.44 -6.70
C LEU A 199 -24.18 -11.57 -5.62
N ALA A 200 -24.75 -11.49 -4.42
CA ALA A 200 -24.15 -10.78 -3.28
C ALA A 200 -22.80 -11.37 -2.88
N ALA A 201 -22.65 -12.70 -2.84
CA ALA A 201 -21.38 -13.36 -2.59
C ALA A 201 -20.33 -13.03 -3.67
N GLY A 202 -20.71 -13.08 -4.95
CA GLY A 202 -19.86 -12.71 -6.08
C GLY A 202 -19.42 -11.24 -6.05
N VAL A 203 -20.35 -10.32 -5.78
CA VAL A 203 -20.07 -8.88 -5.63
C VAL A 203 -19.17 -8.61 -4.42
N ARG A 204 -19.40 -9.27 -3.28
CA ARG A 204 -18.52 -9.15 -2.09
C ARG A 204 -17.11 -9.62 -2.39
N TRP A 205 -16.97 -10.76 -3.09
CA TRP A 205 -15.68 -11.28 -3.53
C TRP A 205 -14.95 -10.29 -4.46
N TYR A 206 -15.64 -9.77 -5.48
CA TYR A 206 -15.09 -8.81 -6.43
C TYR A 206 -14.66 -7.48 -5.78
N LEU A 207 -15.49 -6.93 -4.90
CA LEU A 207 -15.17 -5.67 -4.19
C LEU A 207 -14.07 -5.85 -3.14
N ARG A 208 -13.97 -7.02 -2.50
CA ARG A 208 -12.83 -7.38 -1.64
C ARG A 208 -11.52 -7.41 -2.44
N GLN A 209 -11.50 -7.92 -3.67
CA GLN A 209 -10.30 -7.86 -4.53
C GLN A 209 -9.90 -6.42 -4.89
N ARG A 210 -10.87 -5.54 -5.18
CA ARG A 210 -10.60 -4.12 -5.49
C ARG A 210 -10.25 -3.27 -4.26
N GLN A 211 -10.08 -3.86 -3.07
CA GLN A 211 -9.84 -3.15 -1.81
C GLN A 211 -10.90 -2.07 -1.50
N ALA A 212 -12.11 -2.25 -2.03
CA ALA A 212 -13.21 -1.31 -1.90
C ALA A 212 -14.02 -1.59 -0.61
N TRP A 213 -13.33 -1.55 0.53
CA TRP A 213 -13.80 -2.11 1.81
C TRP A 213 -15.14 -1.57 2.31
N GLN A 214 -15.50 -0.32 1.98
CA GLN A 214 -16.80 0.25 2.37
C GLN A 214 -17.93 -0.25 1.47
N THR A 215 -17.73 -0.33 0.16
CA THR A 215 -18.76 -0.83 -0.76
C THR A 215 -18.93 -2.35 -0.66
N ALA A 216 -17.87 -3.09 -0.32
CA ALA A 216 -17.89 -4.53 -0.06
C ALA A 216 -18.76 -4.94 1.16
N LYS A 217 -19.17 -4.00 2.01
CA LYS A 217 -20.09 -4.23 3.14
C LYS A 217 -21.54 -4.01 2.73
N TRP A 218 -21.84 -2.79 2.29
CA TRP A 218 -23.22 -2.35 2.08
C TRP A 218 -23.83 -2.87 0.78
N LEU A 219 -23.07 -2.95 -0.32
CA LEU A 219 -23.61 -3.34 -1.63
C LEU A 219 -24.06 -4.82 -1.70
N PRO A 220 -23.29 -5.80 -1.15
CA PRO A 220 -23.76 -7.18 -1.05
C PRO A 220 -24.98 -7.33 -0.14
N ALA A 221 -24.98 -6.64 1.00
CA ALA A 221 -26.10 -6.70 1.95
C ALA A 221 -27.37 -6.10 1.33
N SER A 222 -27.28 -4.96 0.63
CA SER A 222 -28.45 -4.33 0.00
C SER A 222 -29.11 -5.20 -1.08
N LEU A 223 -28.33 -6.00 -1.82
CA LEU A 223 -28.88 -6.95 -2.80
C LEU A 223 -29.77 -8.02 -2.14
N VAL A 224 -29.34 -8.55 -1.00
CA VAL A 224 -30.13 -9.54 -0.22
C VAL A 224 -31.36 -8.87 0.41
N TRP A 225 -31.19 -7.67 1.01
CA TRP A 225 -32.27 -6.96 1.70
C TRP A 225 -33.36 -6.45 0.75
N LEU A 226 -33.03 -6.15 -0.53
CA LEU A 226 -34.00 -5.77 -1.56
C LEU A 226 -35.10 -6.82 -1.79
N MET A 227 -34.89 -8.07 -1.37
CA MET A 227 -35.88 -9.14 -1.48
C MET A 227 -36.93 -9.13 -0.35
N LEU A 228 -36.66 -8.48 0.79
CA LEU A 228 -37.57 -8.47 1.94
C LEU A 228 -38.89 -7.70 1.67
N PRO A 229 -38.89 -6.51 1.03
CA PRO A 229 -40.13 -5.81 0.69
C PRO A 229 -41.13 -6.63 -0.13
N LEU A 230 -40.65 -7.47 -1.05
CA LEU A 230 -41.50 -8.33 -1.88
C LEU A 230 -42.18 -9.45 -1.05
N GLY A 231 -41.44 -10.04 -0.12
CA GLY A 231 -41.97 -11.02 0.84
C GLY A 231 -43.00 -10.38 1.78
N ILE A 232 -42.70 -9.21 2.34
CA ILE A 232 -43.59 -8.44 3.21
C ILE A 232 -44.89 -8.06 2.49
N ALA A 233 -44.81 -7.55 1.25
CA ALA A 233 -45.98 -7.20 0.45
C ALA A 233 -46.88 -8.42 0.19
N LYS A 234 -46.31 -9.59 -0.10
CA LYS A 234 -47.09 -10.82 -0.29
C LYS A 234 -47.66 -11.36 1.02
N MET A 235 -46.95 -11.24 2.15
CA MET A 235 -47.48 -11.56 3.48
C MET A 235 -48.71 -10.71 3.82
N ALA A 236 -48.66 -9.40 3.58
CA ALA A 236 -49.81 -8.51 3.78
C ALA A 236 -51.02 -8.96 2.95
N ILE A 237 -50.83 -9.22 1.65
CA ILE A 237 -51.89 -9.76 0.76
C ILE A 237 -52.42 -11.13 1.24
N GLY A 238 -51.57 -11.94 1.89
CA GLY A 238 -51.97 -13.23 2.48
C GLY A 238 -52.84 -13.06 3.72
N ILE A 239 -52.48 -12.13 4.62
CA ILE A 239 -53.24 -11.78 5.83
C ILE A 239 -54.62 -11.22 5.44
N PHE A 240 -54.69 -10.28 4.50
CA PHE A 240 -55.96 -9.73 3.99
C PHE A 240 -56.85 -10.75 3.23
N ARG A 241 -56.42 -12.01 3.10
CA ARG A 241 -57.14 -13.08 2.37
C ARG A 241 -57.25 -14.37 3.19
N ASP A 242 -56.98 -14.30 4.49
CA ASP A 242 -56.98 -15.41 5.44
C ASP A 242 -56.21 -16.64 4.93
N LYS A 243 -55.04 -16.40 4.31
CA LYS A 243 -54.16 -17.46 3.80
C LYS A 243 -52.98 -17.71 4.74
N PRO A 244 -52.57 -18.98 4.95
CA PRO A 244 -51.43 -19.29 5.80
C PRO A 244 -50.13 -18.75 5.19
N ILE A 245 -49.43 -17.91 5.96
CA ILE A 245 -48.17 -17.24 5.55
C ILE A 245 -46.90 -17.79 6.23
N GLY A 246 -47.02 -18.80 7.09
CA GLY A 246 -45.93 -19.27 7.96
C GLY A 246 -44.62 -19.62 7.25
N TRP A 247 -44.69 -20.35 6.13
CA TRP A 247 -43.51 -20.70 5.32
C TRP A 247 -42.81 -19.48 4.71
N LEU A 248 -43.56 -18.45 4.32
CA LEU A 248 -43.01 -17.22 3.78
C LEU A 248 -42.35 -16.38 4.89
N LEU A 249 -42.94 -16.33 6.09
CA LEU A 249 -42.35 -15.69 7.27
C LEU A 249 -40.98 -16.31 7.63
N ILE A 250 -40.90 -17.64 7.69
CA ILE A 250 -39.64 -18.36 7.98
C ILE A 250 -38.57 -18.01 6.93
N LEU A 251 -38.93 -18.01 5.65
CA LEU A 251 -37.99 -17.71 4.56
C LEU A 251 -37.51 -16.25 4.61
N CYS A 252 -38.39 -15.28 4.91
CA CYS A 252 -38.00 -13.89 5.15
C CYS A 252 -37.02 -13.74 6.33
N ILE A 253 -37.23 -14.46 7.43
CA ILE A 253 -36.33 -14.45 8.59
C ILE A 253 -34.94 -14.99 8.22
N ILE A 254 -34.88 -16.11 7.47
CA ILE A 254 -33.61 -16.68 6.98
C ILE A 254 -32.87 -15.68 6.09
N VAL A 255 -33.56 -15.03 5.14
CA VAL A 255 -32.97 -14.00 4.26
C VAL A 255 -32.44 -12.81 5.07
N ALA A 256 -33.15 -12.37 6.11
CA ALA A 256 -32.70 -11.29 7.00
C ALA A 256 -31.45 -11.67 7.82
N ILE A 257 -31.40 -12.88 8.39
CA ILE A 257 -30.23 -13.39 9.13
C ILE A 257 -29.01 -13.49 8.20
N ILE A 258 -29.18 -14.02 6.99
CA ILE A 258 -28.11 -14.09 5.99
C ILE A 258 -27.64 -12.67 5.63
N GLY A 259 -28.56 -11.74 5.34
CA GLY A 259 -28.23 -10.35 5.06
C GLY A 259 -27.47 -9.65 6.20
N PHE A 260 -27.80 -9.94 7.46
CA PHE A 260 -27.09 -9.41 8.64
C PHE A 260 -25.70 -10.04 8.82
N SER A 261 -25.55 -11.34 8.53
CA SER A 261 -24.24 -12.02 8.56
C SER A 261 -23.24 -11.40 7.57
N PHE A 262 -23.73 -10.83 6.45
CA PHE A 262 -22.89 -10.13 5.49
C PHE A 262 -22.28 -8.84 6.06
N LEU A 263 -22.98 -8.15 6.96
CA LEU A 263 -22.49 -6.97 7.67
C LEU A 263 -21.51 -7.33 8.80
N ASN A 264 -21.78 -8.42 9.53
CA ASN A 264 -21.03 -8.76 10.76
C ASN A 264 -19.76 -9.58 10.54
N ASN A 265 -19.64 -10.35 9.46
CA ASN A 265 -18.51 -11.26 9.21
C ASN A 265 -17.18 -10.56 8.76
N ASP A 266 -16.93 -9.37 9.32
CA ASP A 266 -15.72 -8.55 9.13
C ASP A 266 -15.08 -8.14 10.49
N THR A 267 -15.65 -8.53 11.65
CA THR A 267 -15.15 -8.16 13.00
C THR A 267 -13.68 -8.54 13.22
N ASN A 268 -13.27 -9.71 12.73
CA ASN A 268 -11.91 -10.26 12.93
C ASN A 268 -10.82 -9.66 12.03
N TRP A 269 -11.12 -8.70 11.15
CA TRP A 269 -10.14 -8.10 10.22
C TRP A 269 -10.03 -6.57 10.31
N SER A 270 -10.79 -5.94 11.22
CA SER A 270 -11.00 -4.49 11.21
C SER A 270 -9.79 -3.63 11.67
N THR A 271 -8.75 -4.26 12.24
CA THR A 271 -7.57 -3.59 12.83
C THR A 271 -6.32 -3.55 11.94
N SER A 272 -6.14 -4.45 10.98
CA SER A 272 -4.88 -4.54 10.20
C SER A 272 -4.81 -3.60 8.99
N SER A 273 -5.95 -3.22 8.41
CA SER A 273 -6.02 -2.71 7.03
C SER A 273 -6.22 -1.19 6.88
N ARG A 274 -6.40 -0.43 7.99
CA ARG A 274 -6.70 1.01 7.90
C ARG A 274 -5.48 1.94 7.77
N ARG A 275 -4.25 1.48 8.06
CA ARG A 275 -3.07 2.37 8.16
C ARG A 275 -2.27 2.56 6.86
N SER A 276 -2.52 1.78 5.80
CA SER A 276 -1.74 1.83 4.54
C SER A 276 -2.20 2.86 3.50
N ARG A 277 -3.23 3.68 3.78
CA ARG A 277 -3.84 4.59 2.79
C ARG A 277 -2.95 5.81 2.39
N TYR A 278 -1.75 5.94 2.94
CA TYR A 278 -0.76 6.93 2.47
C TYR A 278 0.09 6.44 1.28
N GLY A 279 0.09 5.14 0.94
CA GLY A 279 0.98 4.57 -0.09
C GLY A 279 0.45 4.56 -1.53
N SER A 280 -0.80 4.95 -1.80
CA SER A 280 -1.49 4.64 -3.08
C SER A 280 -1.45 5.70 -4.18
N SER A 281 -0.71 6.81 -4.01
CA SER A 281 -0.65 7.90 -5.01
C SER A 281 0.33 7.67 -6.18
N VAL A 282 1.22 6.67 -6.09
CA VAL A 282 2.33 6.51 -7.06
C VAL A 282 1.96 5.66 -8.30
N ARG A 283 0.80 4.99 -8.32
CA ARG A 283 0.48 3.98 -9.37
C ARG A 283 -0.26 4.50 -10.62
N SER A 284 -0.35 5.81 -10.86
CA SER A 284 -1.15 6.39 -11.95
C SER A 284 -0.39 7.16 -13.05
N ARG A 285 0.96 7.12 -13.10
CA ARG A 285 1.73 7.80 -14.17
C ARG A 285 2.78 7.00 -14.94
N CYS A 286 3.02 5.71 -14.65
CA CYS A 286 3.90 4.85 -15.47
C CYS A 286 3.16 4.09 -16.60
N GLY A 287 2.01 4.59 -17.07
CA GLY A 287 1.23 3.99 -18.16
C GLY A 287 1.45 4.59 -19.55
N THR A 288 2.03 5.79 -19.65
CA THR A 288 1.94 6.63 -20.87
C THR A 288 3.28 7.06 -21.48
N SER A 289 4.42 6.50 -21.05
CA SER A 289 5.76 6.87 -21.56
C SER A 289 6.52 5.73 -22.27
N ARG A 290 5.81 4.68 -22.74
CA ARG A 290 6.39 3.59 -23.56
C ARG A 290 5.67 3.39 -24.91
N ARG A 291 5.27 4.48 -25.57
CA ARG A 291 4.73 4.42 -26.94
C ARG A 291 5.12 5.61 -27.82
N SER A 292 6.38 6.04 -27.75
CA SER A 292 6.92 7.13 -28.58
C SER A 292 8.47 7.16 -28.62
N ARG A 293 9.12 6.01 -28.89
CA ARG A 293 10.54 5.92 -29.31
C ARG A 293 10.90 4.53 -29.86
N SER A 294 10.31 4.18 -31.00
CA SER A 294 10.66 2.99 -31.80
C SER A 294 10.23 3.25 -33.25
N GLY A 295 11.12 3.85 -34.06
CA GLY A 295 10.80 4.27 -35.42
C GLY A 295 11.55 5.52 -35.87
N SER A 296 12.86 5.41 -36.07
CA SER A 296 13.69 6.38 -36.79
C SER A 296 15.02 5.72 -37.16
N SER A 297 15.08 5.12 -38.33
CA SER A 297 16.32 4.73 -39.02
C SER A 297 16.05 4.69 -40.52
N CYS A 298 17.06 5.07 -41.30
CA CYS A 298 17.18 5.12 -42.77
C CYS A 298 16.23 6.03 -43.60
N GLY A 299 16.86 6.86 -44.44
CA GLY A 299 16.34 7.49 -45.66
C GLY A 299 15.69 8.88 -45.48
N SER A 300 15.95 9.92 -46.27
CA SER A 300 16.93 10.25 -47.31
C SER A 300 16.63 11.69 -47.78
N SER A 301 17.66 12.54 -47.89
CA SER A 301 17.85 13.63 -48.88
C SER A 301 16.77 14.71 -49.21
N SER A 302 17.26 15.97 -49.21
CA SER A 302 17.02 17.05 -50.23
C SER A 302 16.29 18.35 -49.81
N SER A 303 16.67 19.45 -50.50
CA SER A 303 16.19 20.87 -50.44
C SER A 303 16.46 21.64 -49.13
N SER A 304 17.40 22.60 -49.02
CA SER A 304 17.56 23.95 -49.65
C SER A 304 16.66 25.04 -49.02
N SER A 305 17.05 26.31 -48.78
CA SER A 305 18.30 27.09 -48.98
C SER A 305 18.19 28.46 -48.24
N CYS A 306 19.25 29.30 -48.31
CA CYS A 306 19.41 30.71 -47.84
C CYS A 306 19.58 30.95 -46.32
N GLY A 307 20.34 31.95 -45.84
CA GLY A 307 21.17 32.99 -46.49
C GLY A 307 22.28 33.56 -45.56
N SER A 308 23.14 34.46 -46.05
CA SER A 308 24.53 34.63 -45.57
C SER A 308 24.87 35.94 -44.82
N ASN A 309 26.07 35.95 -44.18
CA ASN A 309 26.87 37.10 -43.67
C ASN A 309 26.29 37.86 -42.44
N CYS A 310 27.06 38.53 -41.58
CA CYS A 310 28.45 39.03 -41.59
C CYS A 310 29.13 38.79 -40.20
N GLY A 311 30.38 39.16 -39.85
CA GLY A 311 31.49 39.89 -40.48
C GLY A 311 32.38 40.51 -39.37
N SER A 312 33.71 40.40 -39.46
CA SER A 312 34.62 40.55 -38.31
C SER A 312 35.11 41.97 -37.96
N SER A 313 35.34 42.18 -36.65
CA SER A 313 36.43 42.93 -35.97
C SER A 313 36.97 44.29 -36.49
N SER A 314 36.83 45.32 -35.65
CA SER A 314 37.64 46.56 -35.53
C SER A 314 37.30 47.28 -34.20
N GLY A 315 38.08 48.22 -33.63
CA GLY A 315 39.45 48.67 -33.95
C GLY A 315 39.94 49.84 -33.04
N SER A 316 40.91 49.55 -32.15
CA SER A 316 41.87 50.47 -31.47
C SER A 316 41.46 51.86 -30.91
N ASN A 317 41.57 51.99 -29.57
CA ASN A 317 42.10 53.10 -28.73
C ASN A 317 41.95 54.61 -29.08
N CYS A 318 41.30 55.33 -28.16
CA CYS A 318 41.68 56.63 -27.55
C CYS A 318 40.80 56.85 -26.28
N GLY A 319 41.11 57.62 -25.23
CA GLY A 319 42.28 58.39 -24.78
C GLY A 319 42.00 58.92 -23.34
N SER A 320 43.03 59.20 -22.53
CA SER A 320 42.93 59.37 -21.06
C SER A 320 42.50 60.75 -20.52
N SER A 321 42.22 60.76 -19.19
CA SER A 321 42.21 61.89 -18.21
C SER A 321 40.83 62.53 -17.93
N SER A 322 40.50 63.11 -16.77
CA SER A 322 41.28 63.44 -15.54
C SER A 322 40.38 63.47 -14.28
N GLY A 323 40.94 63.40 -13.05
CA GLY A 323 40.21 63.84 -11.83
C GLY A 323 40.59 63.15 -10.50
N SER A 324 41.42 63.79 -9.66
CA SER A 324 41.93 63.26 -8.37
C SER A 324 41.35 64.00 -7.15
N SER A 325 41.28 63.34 -5.98
CA SER A 325 41.36 63.86 -4.57
C SER A 325 40.54 62.96 -3.61
N CYS A 326 41.15 62.16 -2.73
CA CYS A 326 41.60 62.44 -1.34
C CYS A 326 40.44 62.55 -0.30
N GLY A 327 40.57 62.05 0.95
CA GLY A 327 41.70 61.38 1.60
C GLY A 327 41.33 60.60 2.88
N SER A 328 42.32 60.02 3.54
CA SER A 328 42.20 59.16 4.73
C SER A 328 42.17 59.95 6.05
N SER A 329 41.54 59.41 7.12
CA SER A 329 42.03 59.54 8.52
C SER A 329 41.30 58.65 9.54
N SER A 330 42.07 57.74 10.11
CA SER A 330 42.16 57.26 11.51
C SER A 330 41.21 57.79 12.61
N GLY A 331 40.83 56.88 13.52
CA GLY A 331 40.30 57.22 14.86
C GLY A 331 40.20 55.98 15.76
N SER A 332 40.99 55.92 16.84
CA SER A 332 41.15 54.74 17.72
C SER A 332 40.78 55.05 19.18
N SER A 333 40.34 54.04 19.94
CA SER A 333 40.20 54.05 21.42
C SER A 333 39.10 54.99 21.98
N CYS A 334 38.61 54.88 23.23
CA CYS A 334 38.99 54.06 24.40
C CYS A 334 37.85 54.01 25.45
N GLY A 335 37.86 52.96 26.31
CA GLY A 335 37.21 52.93 27.65
C GLY A 335 35.68 52.83 27.70
N GLY A 336 35.04 52.34 28.78
CA GLY A 336 35.57 51.76 30.03
C GLY A 336 34.58 51.93 31.20
N GLY A 337 34.55 50.98 32.14
CA GLY A 337 33.75 51.03 33.38
C GLY A 337 32.40 50.28 33.29
N CYS A 338 32.02 49.33 34.17
CA CYS A 338 32.08 49.20 35.64
C CYS A 338 30.65 49.31 36.21
N GLY A 339 30.20 48.33 37.01
CA GLY A 339 28.89 48.41 37.68
C GLY A 339 28.23 47.07 37.99
N GLY A 340 28.77 46.33 38.97
CA GLY A 340 27.98 45.32 39.69
C GLY A 340 27.69 45.85 41.09
N CYS A 341 26.49 45.58 41.62
CA CYS A 341 26.27 45.25 43.04
C CYS A 341 24.81 44.94 43.37
N SER A 342 24.67 44.00 44.29
CA SER A 342 23.51 43.60 45.09
C SER A 342 22.75 44.72 45.82
N GLY A 343 21.49 44.45 46.18
CA GLY A 343 20.83 45.01 47.36
C GLY A 343 19.33 45.24 47.20
N GLY A 344 18.51 44.54 48.00
CA GLY A 344 17.04 44.65 48.00
C GLY A 344 16.38 43.36 48.48
#